data_AF-A0A1L8CTU8-F1
#
_entry.id   AF-A0A1L8CTU8-F1
#
_cell.length_a   1.000
_cell.length_b   1.000
_cell.length_c   1.000
_cell.angle_alpha   90.00
_cell.angle_beta   90.00
_cell.angle_gamma   90.00
#
_symmetry.space_group_name_H-M   'P 1'
#
loop_
_entity.id
_entity.type
_entity.pdbx_description
1 polymer ?
#
loop_
_entity_poly.entity_id
_entity_poly.type
_entity_poly.pdbx_seq_one_letter_code
_entity_poly.pdbx_strand_id
1 'polypeptide(L)'
;MTLREFELFKRSYALDDRTVTPEEVLEELKRRTVLKEEAEKRKITVSDEEVEKAIQDYKEGMENLKKTNPAEYSEFLSYLKGLNMTEEQYWKSKEVFEIYRKALVTGTVRKAILKELSEKYNLTGNELQKKYRDYIEEEKAKLKVKILRPELIGIKNSTDS
;
A
#
# COMPACT_ATOMS: atom_id res chain seq x y z
N MET A 1 7.77 -3.85 -13.29
CA MET A 1 7.11 -2.56 -13.04
C MET A 1 6.83 -1.87 -14.36
N THR A 2 5.60 -1.45 -14.58
CA THR A 2 5.18 -0.77 -15.81
C THR A 2 5.21 0.75 -15.62
N LEU A 3 5.42 1.50 -16.71
CA LEU A 3 5.35 2.98 -16.70
C LEU A 3 3.99 3.48 -16.18
N ARG A 4 2.91 2.74 -16.45
CA ARG A 4 1.56 3.07 -15.97
C ARG A 4 1.44 3.00 -14.43
N GLU A 5 2.04 2.01 -13.80
CA GLU A 5 2.06 1.88 -12.32
C GLU A 5 2.84 3.03 -11.68
N PHE A 6 3.95 3.43 -12.29
CA PHE A 6 4.76 4.56 -11.84
C PHE A 6 4.01 5.89 -11.93
N GLU A 7 3.40 6.18 -13.08
CA GLU A 7 2.64 7.42 -13.31
C GLU A 7 1.39 7.52 -12.44
N LEU A 8 0.67 6.42 -12.24
CA LEU A 8 -0.49 6.40 -11.32
C LEU A 8 -0.07 6.72 -9.89
N PHE A 9 1.08 6.19 -9.46
CA PHE A 9 1.57 6.39 -8.10
C PHE A 9 2.13 7.79 -7.86
N LYS A 10 2.84 8.35 -8.85
CA LYS A 10 3.25 9.76 -8.82
C LYS A 10 2.05 10.70 -8.72
N ARG A 11 0.97 10.41 -9.45
CA ARG A 11 -0.28 11.20 -9.39
C ARG A 11 -0.99 11.10 -8.04
N SER A 12 -0.93 9.97 -7.33
CA SER A 12 -1.58 9.88 -6.01
C SER A 12 -0.94 10.80 -4.97
N TYR A 13 0.36 11.09 -5.05
CA TYR A 13 1.00 12.06 -4.15
C TYR A 13 0.72 13.52 -4.50
N ALA A 14 0.49 13.81 -5.79
CA ALA A 14 0.08 15.15 -6.22
C ALA A 14 -1.31 15.54 -5.68
N LEU A 15 -2.13 14.56 -5.26
CA LEU A 15 -3.42 14.82 -4.59
C LEU A 15 -3.25 15.27 -3.14
N ASP A 16 -2.09 15.01 -2.52
CA ASP A 16 -1.77 15.39 -1.13
C ASP A 16 -0.88 16.66 -1.08
N ASP A 17 -0.83 17.45 -2.16
CA ASP A 17 0.08 18.59 -2.36
C ASP A 17 1.58 18.26 -2.11
N ARG A 18 1.92 16.97 -2.09
CA ARG A 18 3.27 16.50 -1.85
C ARG A 18 3.97 16.25 -3.18
N THR A 19 5.01 17.03 -3.46
CA THR A 19 5.93 16.71 -4.55
C THR A 19 6.79 15.53 -4.15
N VAL A 20 6.70 14.42 -4.88
CA VAL A 20 7.55 13.23 -4.68
C VAL A 20 8.56 13.10 -5.82
N THR A 21 9.77 12.64 -5.48
CA THR A 21 10.78 12.35 -6.50
C THR A 21 10.51 11.00 -7.18
N PRO A 22 11.01 10.80 -8.42
CA PRO A 22 11.00 9.50 -9.06
C PRO A 22 11.58 8.36 -8.22
N GLU A 23 12.62 8.65 -7.44
CA GLU A 23 13.28 7.70 -6.54
C GLU A 23 12.36 7.28 -5.40
N GLU A 24 11.62 8.21 -4.78
CA GLU A 24 10.64 7.88 -3.74
C GLU A 24 9.53 6.98 -4.27
N VAL A 25 9.03 7.28 -5.48
CA VAL A 25 8.03 6.46 -6.17
C VAL A 25 8.58 5.05 -6.45
N LEU A 26 9.83 4.97 -6.92
CA LEU A 26 10.50 3.69 -7.18
C LEU A 26 10.67 2.86 -5.89
N GLU A 27 11.11 3.48 -4.81
CA GLU A 27 11.32 2.79 -3.52
C GLU A 27 10.02 2.22 -2.94
N GLU A 28 8.92 2.96 -3.05
CA GLU A 28 7.61 2.45 -2.62
C GLU A 28 7.11 1.32 -3.53
N LEU A 29 7.34 1.40 -4.85
CA LEU A 29 7.00 0.31 -5.77
C LEU A 29 7.83 -0.94 -5.51
N LYS A 30 9.12 -0.80 -5.17
CA LYS A 30 9.95 -1.91 -4.71
C LYS A 30 9.40 -2.52 -3.42
N ARG A 31 9.06 -1.69 -2.43
CA ARG A 31 8.47 -2.16 -1.16
C ARG A 31 7.18 -2.95 -1.40
N ARG A 32 6.29 -2.47 -2.27
CA ARG A 32 5.06 -3.17 -2.65
C ARG A 32 5.34 -4.48 -3.36
N THR A 33 6.37 -4.52 -4.21
CA THR A 33 6.81 -5.74 -4.89
C THR A 33 7.29 -6.78 -3.89
N VAL A 34 8.16 -6.41 -2.94
CA VAL A 34 8.59 -7.29 -1.84
C VAL A 34 7.38 -7.86 -1.10
N LEU A 35 6.46 -7.00 -0.64
CA LEU A 35 5.30 -7.46 0.13
C LEU A 35 4.37 -8.39 -0.66
N LYS A 36 4.27 -8.20 -1.98
CA LYS A 36 3.56 -9.11 -2.87
C LYS A 36 4.26 -10.46 -2.98
N GLU A 37 5.57 -10.48 -3.23
CA GLU A 37 6.35 -11.72 -3.29
C GLU A 37 6.32 -12.48 -1.95
N GLU A 38 6.38 -11.77 -0.82
CA GLU A 38 6.24 -12.36 0.51
C GLU A 38 4.84 -12.92 0.78
N ALA A 39 3.79 -12.32 0.21
CA ALA A 39 2.44 -12.87 0.22
C ALA A 39 2.39 -14.21 -0.53
N GLU A 40 2.96 -14.25 -1.74
CA GLU A 40 3.00 -15.45 -2.58
C GLU A 40 3.83 -16.56 -1.92
N LYS A 41 5.02 -16.24 -1.40
CA LYS A 41 5.89 -17.20 -0.67
C LYS A 41 5.18 -17.84 0.52
N ARG A 42 4.41 -17.04 1.29
CA ARG A 42 3.65 -17.52 2.45
C ARG A 42 2.26 -18.05 2.11
N LYS A 43 1.86 -18.02 0.83
CA LYS A 43 0.51 -18.36 0.38
C LYS A 43 -0.58 -17.58 1.14
N ILE A 44 -0.29 -16.32 1.47
CA ILE A 44 -1.24 -15.43 2.12
C ILE A 44 -2.17 -14.88 1.05
N THR A 45 -3.44 -15.21 1.20
CA THR A 45 -4.56 -14.68 0.43
C THR A 45 -5.62 -14.15 1.39
N VAL A 46 -6.58 -13.40 0.88
CA VAL A 46 -7.79 -13.02 1.63
C VAL A 46 -9.02 -13.37 0.80
N SER A 47 -10.05 -13.89 1.46
CA SER A 47 -11.31 -14.23 0.82
C SER A 47 -12.13 -12.97 0.52
N ASP A 48 -13.15 -13.11 -0.32
CA ASP A 48 -14.03 -11.99 -0.65
C ASP A 48 -14.82 -11.56 0.61
N GLU A 49 -15.25 -12.51 1.43
CA GLU A 49 -15.96 -12.26 2.68
C GLU A 49 -15.10 -11.49 3.70
N GLU A 50 -13.80 -11.76 3.76
CA GLU A 50 -12.88 -10.98 4.61
C GLU A 50 -12.78 -9.52 4.15
N VAL A 51 -12.79 -9.29 2.83
CA VAL A 51 -12.76 -7.95 2.25
C VAL A 51 -14.08 -7.22 2.50
N GLU A 52 -15.21 -7.88 2.26
CA GLU A 52 -16.55 -7.34 2.53
C GLU A 52 -16.71 -6.94 3.99
N LYS A 53 -16.26 -7.83 4.91
CA LYS A 53 -16.29 -7.52 6.34
C LYS A 53 -15.43 -6.29 6.66
N ALA A 54 -14.21 -6.20 6.14
CA ALA A 54 -13.35 -5.05 6.40
C ALA A 54 -13.93 -3.74 5.85
N ILE A 55 -14.57 -3.78 4.68
CA ILE A 55 -15.28 -2.64 4.11
C ILE A 55 -16.46 -2.25 5.00
N GLN A 56 -17.24 -3.22 5.48
CA GLN A 56 -18.36 -2.98 6.38
C GLN A 56 -17.91 -2.38 7.71
N ASP A 57 -16.86 -2.93 8.33
CA ASP A 57 -16.27 -2.38 9.58
C ASP A 57 -15.83 -0.92 9.37
N TYR A 58 -15.19 -0.62 8.23
CA TYR A 58 -14.75 0.74 7.90
C TYR A 58 -15.95 1.68 7.67
N LYS A 59 -16.97 1.22 6.95
CA LYS A 59 -18.21 1.98 6.71
C LYS A 59 -18.92 2.32 8.02
N GLU A 60 -19.01 1.38 8.96
CA GLU A 60 -19.55 1.63 10.30
C GLU A 60 -18.72 2.68 11.06
N GLY A 61 -17.39 2.61 10.94
CA GLY A 61 -16.49 3.64 11.44
C GLY A 61 -16.78 5.02 10.86
N MET A 62 -17.04 5.12 9.56
CA MET A 62 -17.39 6.38 8.88
C MET A 62 -18.75 6.93 9.33
N GLU A 63 -19.74 6.07 9.56
CA GLU A 63 -21.04 6.48 10.11
C GLU A 63 -20.93 6.98 11.56
N ASN A 64 -20.01 6.42 12.34
CA ASN A 64 -19.69 6.97 13.66
C ASN A 64 -18.96 8.32 13.53
N LEU A 65 -17.98 8.41 12.64
CA LEU A 65 -17.21 9.62 12.38
C LEU A 65 -18.11 10.80 11.98
N LYS A 66 -19.12 10.54 11.14
CA LYS A 66 -20.14 11.53 10.77
C LYS A 66 -20.83 12.18 11.97
N LYS A 67 -20.99 11.45 13.06
CA LYS A 67 -21.63 11.92 14.30
C LYS A 67 -20.63 12.57 15.25
N THR A 68 -19.43 11.99 15.37
CA THR A 68 -18.45 12.38 16.41
C THR A 68 -17.44 13.41 15.93
N ASN A 69 -17.10 13.42 14.64
CA ASN A 69 -16.16 14.33 14.01
C ASN A 69 -16.59 14.68 12.57
N PRO A 70 -17.62 15.53 12.41
CA PRO A 70 -18.18 15.88 11.10
C PRO A 70 -17.18 16.57 10.17
N ALA A 71 -16.14 17.22 10.71
CA ALA A 71 -15.07 17.83 9.91
C ALA A 71 -14.29 16.76 9.12
N GLU A 72 -13.86 15.69 9.79
CA GLU A 72 -13.12 14.58 9.16
C GLU A 72 -14.01 13.79 8.19
N TYR A 73 -15.30 13.61 8.51
CA TYR A 73 -16.24 13.04 7.54
C TYR A 73 -16.44 13.93 6.30
N SER A 74 -16.38 15.25 6.45
CA SER A 74 -16.44 16.19 5.32
C SER A 74 -15.21 16.10 4.40
N GLU A 75 -14.04 15.76 4.94
CA GLU A 75 -12.84 15.49 4.14
C GLU A 75 -13.03 14.23 3.28
N PHE A 76 -13.61 13.17 3.83
CA PHE A 76 -13.98 11.99 3.06
C PHE A 76 -14.95 12.32 1.91
N LEU A 77 -15.99 13.11 2.17
CA LEU A 77 -16.91 13.56 1.10
C LEU A 77 -16.19 14.40 0.03
N SER A 78 -15.23 15.23 0.44
CA SER A 78 -14.42 16.03 -0.49
C SER A 78 -13.53 15.16 -1.37
N TYR A 79 -12.93 14.11 -0.79
CA TYR A 79 -12.20 13.08 -1.53
C TYR A 79 -13.09 12.38 -2.55
N LEU A 80 -14.29 11.93 -2.15
CA LEU A 80 -15.26 11.30 -3.07
C LEU A 80 -15.67 12.24 -4.22
N LYS A 81 -15.85 13.53 -3.93
CA LYS A 81 -16.11 14.54 -4.95
C LYS A 81 -14.92 14.67 -5.92
N GLY A 82 -13.69 14.63 -5.42
CA GLY A 82 -12.48 14.59 -6.26
C GLY A 82 -12.43 13.37 -7.18
N LEU A 83 -13.00 12.24 -6.75
CA LEU A 83 -13.18 11.04 -7.57
C LEU A 83 -14.42 11.06 -8.47
N ASN A 84 -15.26 12.11 -8.39
CA ASN A 84 -16.57 12.18 -9.04
C ASN A 84 -17.46 10.96 -8.72
N MET A 85 -17.45 10.52 -7.45
CA MET A 85 -18.24 9.40 -6.95
C MET A 85 -19.16 9.82 -5.82
N THR A 86 -20.32 9.19 -5.72
CA THR A 86 -21.12 9.20 -4.49
C THR A 86 -20.58 8.17 -3.50
N GLU A 87 -20.97 8.29 -2.24
CA GLU A 87 -20.60 7.31 -1.21
C GLU A 87 -21.09 5.90 -1.56
N GLU A 88 -22.32 5.77 -2.07
CA GLU A 88 -22.86 4.48 -2.51
C GLU A 88 -22.04 3.87 -3.66
N GLN A 89 -21.65 4.69 -4.63
CA GLN A 89 -20.80 4.26 -5.74
C GLN A 89 -19.42 3.83 -5.27
N TYR A 90 -18.83 4.55 -4.31
CA TYR A 90 -17.55 4.21 -3.72
C TYR A 90 -17.59 2.83 -3.06
N TRP A 91 -18.56 2.59 -2.18
CA TRP A 91 -18.67 1.31 -1.47
C TRP A 91 -19.00 0.12 -2.38
N LYS A 92 -19.69 0.34 -3.49
CA LYS A 92 -20.00 -0.70 -4.49
C LYS A 92 -18.94 -0.84 -5.58
N SER A 93 -17.90 -0.01 -5.56
CA SER A 93 -16.89 -0.02 -6.62
C SER A 93 -16.00 -1.26 -6.52
N LYS A 94 -15.88 -1.99 -7.62
CA LYS A 94 -14.93 -3.09 -7.75
C LYS A 94 -13.48 -2.62 -7.55
N GLU A 95 -13.15 -1.40 -7.96
CA GLU A 95 -11.81 -0.85 -7.77
C GLU A 95 -11.51 -0.63 -6.30
N VAL A 96 -12.48 -0.09 -5.54
CA VAL A 96 -12.39 0.09 -4.10
C VAL A 96 -12.26 -1.26 -3.41
N PHE A 97 -13.08 -2.24 -3.79
CA PHE A 97 -12.98 -3.61 -3.28
C PHE A 97 -11.56 -4.18 -3.41
N GLU A 98 -10.96 -4.06 -4.59
CA GLU A 98 -9.61 -4.55 -4.84
C GLU A 98 -8.52 -3.75 -4.12
N ILE A 99 -8.76 -2.46 -3.83
CA ILE A 99 -7.88 -1.66 -2.96
C ILE A 99 -7.91 -2.22 -1.53
N TYR A 100 -9.08 -2.48 -0.96
CA TYR A 100 -9.22 -3.06 0.37
C TYR A 100 -8.61 -4.47 0.42
N ARG A 101 -8.83 -5.30 -0.61
CA ARG A 101 -8.17 -6.61 -0.73
C ARG A 101 -6.65 -6.50 -0.65
N LYS A 102 -6.04 -5.61 -1.44
CA LYS A 102 -4.59 -5.38 -1.42
C LYS A 102 -4.10 -4.88 -0.07
N ALA A 103 -4.85 -3.96 0.57
CA ALA A 103 -4.51 -3.44 1.88
C ALA A 103 -4.53 -4.54 2.96
N LEU A 104 -5.55 -5.41 2.95
CA LEU A 104 -5.65 -6.54 3.86
C LEU A 104 -4.51 -7.54 3.67
N VAL A 105 -4.23 -7.97 2.44
CA VAL A 105 -3.09 -8.86 2.13
C VAL A 105 -1.79 -8.25 2.65
N THR A 106 -1.53 -6.97 2.34
CA THR A 106 -0.34 -6.24 2.78
C THR A 106 -0.24 -6.21 4.31
N GLY A 107 -1.33 -5.93 5.00
CA GLY A 107 -1.40 -5.91 6.46
C GLY A 107 -1.14 -7.28 7.07
N THR A 108 -1.71 -8.34 6.51
CA THR A 108 -1.54 -9.72 6.97
C THR A 108 -0.10 -10.20 6.76
N VAL A 109 0.49 -9.94 5.60
CA VAL A 109 1.91 -10.25 5.31
C VAL A 109 2.83 -9.55 6.30
N ARG A 110 2.61 -8.24 6.52
CA ARG A 110 3.42 -7.47 7.49
C ARG A 110 3.32 -8.07 8.89
N LYS A 111 2.12 -8.43 9.35
CA LYS A 111 1.90 -9.07 10.65
C LYS A 111 2.63 -10.42 10.75
N ALA A 112 2.58 -11.23 9.69
CA ALA A 112 3.29 -12.51 9.64
C ALA A 112 4.81 -12.33 9.74
N ILE A 113 5.40 -11.42 8.96
CA ILE A 113 6.83 -11.11 9.01
C ILE A 113 7.22 -10.61 10.41
N LEU A 114 6.47 -9.68 10.98
CA LEU A 114 6.73 -9.17 12.33
C LEU A 114 6.68 -10.27 13.39
N LYS A 115 5.71 -11.19 13.28
CA LYS A 115 5.61 -12.34 14.18
C LYS A 115 6.83 -13.25 14.07
N GLU A 116 7.21 -13.64 12.84
CA GLU A 116 8.39 -14.48 12.59
C GLU A 116 9.68 -13.85 13.11
N LEU A 117 9.88 -12.54 12.87
CA LEU A 117 11.05 -11.81 13.36
C LEU A 117 11.05 -11.70 14.89
N SER A 118 9.89 -11.45 15.49
CA SER A 118 9.75 -11.39 16.95
C SER A 118 10.10 -12.74 17.59
N GLU A 119 9.56 -13.84 17.08
CA GLU A 119 9.81 -15.19 17.58
C GLU A 119 11.27 -15.63 17.37
N LYS A 120 11.84 -15.35 16.19
CA LYS A 120 13.21 -15.75 15.85
C LYS A 120 14.29 -14.99 16.62
N TYR A 121 14.08 -13.70 16.87
CA TYR A 121 15.09 -12.83 17.48
C TYR A 121 14.72 -12.36 18.89
N ASN A 122 13.56 -12.79 19.42
CA ASN A 122 13.01 -12.36 20.70
C ASN A 122 12.93 -10.82 20.84
N LEU A 123 12.48 -10.14 19.78
CA LEU A 123 12.41 -8.68 19.70
C LEU A 123 10.99 -8.16 19.88
N THR A 124 10.86 -6.97 20.46
CA THR A 124 9.58 -6.24 20.56
C THR A 124 9.78 -4.74 20.29
N GLY A 125 8.69 -3.97 20.24
CA GLY A 125 8.73 -2.52 20.16
C GLY A 125 9.59 -1.98 19.01
N ASN A 126 10.42 -0.98 19.30
CA ASN A 126 11.23 -0.28 18.31
C ASN A 126 12.29 -1.18 17.65
N GLU A 127 12.85 -2.13 18.39
CA GLU A 127 13.87 -3.05 17.87
C GLU A 127 13.26 -3.99 16.82
N LEU A 128 12.06 -4.51 17.09
CA LEU A 128 11.33 -5.31 16.11
C LEU A 128 10.98 -4.49 14.85
N GLN A 129 10.55 -3.23 15.02
CA GLN A 129 10.26 -2.36 13.87
C GLN A 129 11.52 -2.05 13.05
N LYS A 130 12.67 -1.85 13.72
CA LYS A 130 13.96 -1.69 13.02
C LYS A 130 14.29 -2.96 12.24
N LYS A 131 14.20 -4.13 12.88
CA LYS A 131 14.48 -5.41 12.23
C LYS A 131 13.58 -5.68 11.03
N TYR A 132 12.31 -5.30 11.12
CA TYR A 132 11.38 -5.35 9.99
C TYR A 132 11.81 -4.44 8.84
N ARG A 133 12.24 -3.20 9.12
CA ARG A 133 12.77 -2.31 8.06
C ARG A 133 14.01 -2.91 7.41
N ASP A 134 14.96 -3.39 8.21
CA ASP A 134 16.18 -4.03 7.71
C ASP A 134 15.84 -5.22 6.80
N TYR A 135 14.90 -6.08 7.22
CA TYR A 135 14.41 -7.20 6.40
C TYR A 135 13.82 -6.74 5.05
N ILE A 136 12.99 -5.70 5.04
CA ILE A 136 12.42 -5.16 3.80
C ILE A 136 13.51 -4.58 2.89
N GLU A 137 14.49 -3.87 3.44
CA GLU A 137 15.64 -3.37 2.66
C GLU A 137 16.46 -4.51 2.05
N GLU A 138 16.72 -5.57 2.83
CA GLU A 138 17.43 -6.76 2.36
C GLU A 138 16.66 -7.46 1.22
N GLU A 139 15.34 -7.62 1.33
CA GLU A 139 14.53 -8.20 0.25
C GLU A 139 14.45 -7.28 -0.97
N LYS A 140 14.36 -5.96 -0.79
CA LYS A 140 14.39 -5.01 -1.90
C LYS A 140 15.70 -5.10 -2.69
N ALA A 141 16.84 -5.28 -2.00
CA ALA A 141 18.14 -5.44 -2.65
C ALA A 141 18.24 -6.74 -3.49
N LYS A 142 17.44 -7.76 -3.18
CA LYS A 142 17.35 -9.01 -3.96
C LYS A 142 16.47 -8.88 -5.19
N LEU A 143 15.60 -7.86 -5.26
CA LEU A 143 14.72 -7.66 -6.40
C LEU A 143 15.52 -7.32 -7.65
N LYS A 144 15.38 -8.17 -8.68
CA LYS A 144 15.80 -7.83 -10.05
C LYS A 144 14.74 -6.96 -10.69
N VAL A 145 14.71 -5.67 -10.32
CA VAL A 145 13.74 -4.72 -10.89
C VAL A 145 14.19 -4.33 -12.29
N LYS A 146 13.56 -4.92 -13.31
CA LYS A 146 13.63 -4.38 -14.68
C LYS A 146 12.71 -3.16 -14.76
N ILE A 147 13.28 -1.96 -14.70
CA ILE A 147 12.57 -0.72 -14.98
C ILE A 147 12.32 -0.69 -16.50
N LEU A 148 11.06 -0.68 -16.92
CA LEU A 148 10.72 -0.49 -18.32
C LEU A 148 10.78 1.02 -18.62
N ARG A 149 11.75 1.43 -19.44
CA ARG A 149 12.01 2.81 -19.90
C ARG A 149 12.45 3.81 -18.80
N PRO A 150 13.59 3.57 -18.12
CA PRO A 150 14.16 4.47 -17.13
C PRO A 150 14.42 5.90 -17.64
N GLU A 151 14.72 6.02 -18.94
CA GLU A 151 14.89 7.29 -19.65
C GLU A 151 13.65 8.19 -19.64
N LEU A 152 12.45 7.62 -19.50
CA LEU A 152 11.19 8.38 -19.47
C LEU A 152 10.80 8.84 -18.07
N ILE A 153 11.46 8.33 -17.02
CA ILE A 153 11.17 8.65 -15.61
C ILE A 153 12.32 9.41 -14.94
N GLY A 154 13.36 9.79 -15.69
CA GLY A 154 14.48 10.60 -15.20
C GLY A 154 15.49 9.85 -14.32
N ILE A 155 15.43 8.51 -14.27
CA ILE A 155 16.33 7.68 -13.45
C ILE A 155 17.41 7.10 -14.36
N LYS A 156 18.69 7.24 -13.99
CA LYS A 156 19.80 6.60 -14.73
C LYS A 156 19.72 5.08 -14.58
N ASN A 157 19.89 4.34 -15.68
CA ASN A 157 20.02 2.89 -15.66
C ASN A 157 21.13 2.49 -14.68
N SER A 158 20.79 1.72 -13.64
CA SER A 158 21.77 1.10 -12.73
C SER A 158 22.14 -0.32 -13.18
N THR A 159 22.12 -0.58 -14.50
CA THR A 159 22.67 -1.80 -15.08
C THR A 159 23.92 -1.41 -15.84
N ASP A 160 25.00 -1.14 -15.10
CA ASP A 160 26.39 -1.21 -15.56
C ASP A 160 27.28 -1.06 -14.33
N SER A 161 27.59 -2.18 -13.67
CA SER A 161 28.81 -2.47 -12.88
C SER A 161 28.78 -3.94 -12.49
#